data_AF-A0A2N0B3B4-F1
#
_entry.id   AF-A0A2N0B3B4-F1
#
_cell.length_a   1.000
_cell.length_b   1.000
_cell.length_c   1.000
_cell.angle_alpha   90.00
_cell.angle_beta   90.00
_cell.angle_gamma   90.00
#
_symmetry.space_group_name_H-M   'P 1'
#
loop_
_entity.id
_entity.type
_entity.pdbx_description
1 polymer ?
#
loop_
_entity_poly.entity_id
_entity_poly.type
_entity_poly.pdbx_seq_one_letter_code
_entity_poly.pdbx_strand_id
1 'polypeptide(L)'
;MKIFRNVIVPLLLLATPLLSSELLLKNGEAFLIEEINESADTVSVRWKGRQYRIPKHEVQRIDYQKKGPESSYLYSEFRLTDGSSIRGIIVERKKDRFVFRTDLGFVEIEKNKIQNLTSQESESEAPDLPEKYLSGRSGENLLYVGAAFLIQRNLGQWANTNPGPGGVGFFIEKGFVSKPLWFYGF
;
A
#
# COMPACT_ATOMS: atom_id res chain seq x y z
N MET A 1 33.68 35.83 -20.85
CA MET A 1 32.38 35.36 -20.32
C MET A 1 32.50 33.98 -19.66
N LYS A 2 33.16 33.86 -18.49
CA LYS A 2 33.33 32.57 -17.78
C LYS A 2 32.47 32.43 -16.50
N ILE A 3 31.82 33.51 -16.08
CA ILE A 3 31.08 33.57 -14.81
C ILE A 3 29.69 32.92 -14.94
N PHE A 4 29.07 32.96 -16.12
CA PHE A 4 27.75 32.36 -16.35
C PHE A 4 27.73 30.83 -16.28
N ARG A 5 28.85 30.14 -16.53
CA ARG A 5 28.88 28.66 -16.51
C ARG A 5 28.80 28.07 -15.11
N ASN A 6 29.25 28.82 -14.10
CA ASN A 6 29.33 28.32 -12.72
C ASN A 6 28.06 28.59 -11.89
N VAL A 7 27.09 29.34 -12.43
CA VAL A 7 25.81 29.65 -11.77
C VAL A 7 24.69 28.71 -12.21
N ILE A 8 24.80 28.10 -13.40
CA ILE A 8 23.76 27.22 -13.96
C ILE A 8 23.67 25.87 -13.20
N VAL A 9 24.78 25.37 -12.66
CA VAL A 9 24.83 24.09 -11.94
C VAL A 9 24.08 24.10 -10.60
N PRO A 10 24.23 25.11 -9.71
CA PRO A 10 23.44 25.14 -8.46
C PRO A 10 21.95 25.45 -8.68
N LEU A 11 21.57 26.08 -9.80
CA LEU A 11 20.17 26.40 -10.09
C LEU A 11 19.35 25.17 -10.53
N LEU A 12 19.99 24.17 -11.16
CA LEU A 12 19.33 22.92 -11.57
C LEU A 12 19.04 21.98 -10.38
N LEU A 13 19.78 22.10 -9.27
CA LEU A 13 19.60 21.30 -8.06
C LEU A 13 18.44 21.78 -7.17
N LEU A 14 17.89 22.97 -7.40
CA LEU A 14 16.74 23.49 -6.65
C LEU A 14 15.38 23.11 -7.25
N ALA A 15 15.36 22.47 -8.43
CA ALA A 15 14.16 22.26 -9.22
C ALA A 15 13.62 20.83 -9.18
N THR A 16 13.97 20.01 -8.20
CA THR A 16 13.23 18.76 -7.99
C THR A 16 11.90 19.11 -7.34
N PRO A 17 10.75 18.96 -8.03
CA PRO A 17 9.48 19.11 -7.36
C PRO A 17 9.40 17.97 -6.35
N LEU A 18 9.37 18.32 -5.06
CA LEU A 18 8.88 17.42 -4.02
C LEU A 18 7.40 17.20 -4.31
N LEU A 19 7.10 16.29 -5.23
CA LEU A 19 5.74 15.87 -5.57
C LEU A 19 5.18 14.99 -4.45
N SER A 20 5.20 15.49 -3.22
CA SER A 20 4.57 14.80 -2.11
C SER A 20 3.05 14.90 -2.23
N SER A 21 2.31 13.88 -1.84
CA SER A 21 0.85 13.89 -1.73
C SER A 21 0.45 13.11 -0.49
N GLU A 22 -0.64 13.50 0.16
CA GLU A 22 -1.19 12.72 1.28
C GLU A 22 -2.04 11.58 0.74
N LEU A 23 -1.69 10.35 1.09
CA LEU A 23 -2.55 9.18 0.98
C LEU A 23 -3.21 8.93 2.34
N LEU A 24 -4.53 8.98 2.40
CA LEU A 24 -5.33 8.62 3.57
C LEU A 24 -6.04 7.29 3.32
N LEU A 25 -5.82 6.32 4.18
CA LEU A 25 -6.47 5.01 4.18
C LEU A 25 -7.75 5.03 5.04
N LYS A 26 -8.67 4.10 4.79
CA LYS A 26 -9.94 4.00 5.52
C LYS A 26 -9.79 3.63 7.00
N ASN A 27 -8.66 3.05 7.39
CA ASN A 27 -8.31 2.77 8.79
C ASN A 27 -7.84 4.04 9.54
N GLY A 28 -7.73 5.19 8.86
CA GLY A 28 -7.26 6.45 9.46
C GLY A 28 -5.76 6.67 9.33
N GLU A 29 -5.00 5.71 8.83
CA GLU A 29 -3.56 5.89 8.57
C GLU A 29 -3.36 6.81 7.38
N ALA A 30 -2.46 7.77 7.53
CA ALA A 30 -2.10 8.73 6.50
C ALA A 30 -0.60 8.75 6.25
N PHE A 31 -0.22 8.90 4.99
CA PHE A 31 1.16 8.84 4.51
C PHE A 31 1.41 9.99 3.54
N LEU A 32 2.47 10.76 3.75
CA LEU A 32 2.99 11.69 2.75
C LEU A 32 3.94 10.96 1.80
N ILE A 33 3.53 10.74 0.55
CA ILE A 33 4.21 9.88 -0.43
C ILE A 33 4.66 10.66 -1.66
N GLU A 34 5.75 10.24 -2.31
CA GLU A 34 6.39 11.01 -3.40
C GLU A 34 5.81 10.78 -4.80
N GLU A 35 5.26 9.61 -5.06
CA GLU A 35 4.76 9.24 -6.39
C GLU A 35 3.46 8.49 -6.24
N ILE A 36 2.49 8.88 -7.06
CA ILE A 36 1.17 8.25 -7.15
C ILE A 36 0.89 7.95 -8.61
N ASN A 37 0.60 6.68 -8.89
CA ASN A 37 0.08 6.23 -10.17
C ASN A 37 -1.23 5.48 -9.94
N GLU A 38 -2.33 6.09 -10.38
CA GLU A 38 -3.66 5.51 -10.26
C GLU A 38 -4.00 4.62 -11.46
N SER A 39 -4.33 3.36 -11.19
CA SER A 39 -4.94 2.43 -12.14
C SER A 39 -6.46 2.32 -11.91
N ALA A 40 -7.14 1.42 -12.63
CA ALA A 40 -8.58 1.22 -12.50
C ALA A 40 -9.01 0.73 -11.11
N ASP A 41 -8.23 -0.18 -10.52
CA ASP A 41 -8.54 -0.94 -9.31
C ASP A 41 -7.55 -0.69 -8.17
N THR A 42 -6.36 -0.21 -8.49
CA THR A 42 -5.26 0.00 -7.53
C THR A 42 -4.61 1.36 -7.65
N VAL A 43 -4.01 1.81 -6.57
CA VAL A 43 -3.11 2.98 -6.51
C VAL A 43 -1.71 2.46 -6.24
N SER A 44 -0.78 2.74 -7.15
CA SER A 44 0.64 2.45 -6.95
C SER A 44 1.29 3.68 -6.34
N VAL A 45 2.02 3.48 -5.23
CA VAL A 45 2.64 4.55 -4.46
C VAL A 45 4.09 4.25 -4.15
N ARG A 46 4.90 5.29 -4.01
CA ARG A 46 6.27 5.17 -3.52
C ARG A 46 6.39 5.70 -2.09
N TRP A 47 6.90 4.87 -1.20
CA TRP A 47 7.06 5.17 0.21
C TRP A 47 8.40 4.65 0.73
N LYS A 48 9.24 5.52 1.29
CA LYS A 48 10.57 5.20 1.82
C LYS A 48 11.42 4.43 0.80
N GLY A 49 11.33 4.84 -0.47
CA GLY A 49 12.05 4.21 -1.59
C GLY A 49 11.51 2.84 -2.04
N ARG A 50 10.41 2.34 -1.46
CA ARG A 50 9.76 1.09 -1.87
C ARG A 50 8.46 1.39 -2.61
N GLN A 51 8.10 0.51 -3.54
CA GLN A 51 6.86 0.64 -4.32
C GLN A 51 5.78 -0.25 -3.70
N TYR A 52 4.60 0.32 -3.49
CA TYR A 52 3.43 -0.35 -2.93
C TYR A 52 2.25 -0.25 -3.90
N ARG A 53 1.40 -1.26 -3.90
CA ARG A 53 0.16 -1.31 -4.69
C ARG A 53 -1.02 -1.53 -3.75
N ILE A 54 -1.83 -0.50 -3.59
CA ILE A 54 -2.93 -0.44 -2.62
C ILE A 54 -4.25 -0.51 -3.38
N PRO A 55 -5.18 -1.41 -3.02
CA PRO A 55 -6.51 -1.44 -3.64
C PRO A 55 -7.28 -0.14 -3.39
N LYS A 56 -7.91 0.41 -4.43
CA LYS A 56 -8.66 1.69 -4.33
C LYS A 56 -9.78 1.65 -3.29
N HIS A 57 -10.34 0.48 -3.01
CA HIS A 57 -11.39 0.33 -2.00
C HIS A 57 -10.87 0.48 -0.56
N GLU A 58 -9.55 0.39 -0.31
CA GLU A 58 -8.92 0.64 1.00
C GLU A 58 -8.48 2.10 1.17
N VAL A 59 -8.37 2.83 0.06
CA VAL A 59 -8.04 4.27 0.04
C VAL A 59 -9.29 5.09 0.39
N GLN A 60 -9.14 6.02 1.33
CA GLN A 60 -10.19 6.99 1.66
C GLN A 60 -10.05 8.27 0.83
N ARG A 61 -8.83 8.81 0.72
CA ARG A 61 -8.57 10.06 -0.02
C ARG A 61 -7.11 10.12 -0.47
N ILE A 62 -6.88 10.78 -1.60
CA ILE A 62 -5.57 11.26 -2.01
C ILE A 62 -5.64 12.79 -2.11
N ASP A 63 -4.82 13.50 -1.35
CA ASP A 63 -4.71 14.95 -1.36
C ASP A 63 -3.37 15.38 -1.96
N TYR A 64 -3.45 15.85 -3.21
CA TYR A 64 -2.31 16.32 -3.99
C TYR A 64 -1.79 17.71 -3.56
N GLN A 65 -2.52 18.44 -2.71
CA GLN A 65 -2.14 19.77 -2.26
C GLN A 65 -1.25 19.72 -1.02
N LYS A 66 -1.36 18.67 -0.20
CA LYS A 66 -0.48 18.46 0.96
C LYS A 66 0.91 18.04 0.50
N LYS A 67 1.89 18.90 0.78
CA LYS A 67 3.31 18.68 0.51
C LYS A 67 4.10 18.55 1.81
N GLY A 68 5.12 17.71 1.81
CA GLY A 68 6.05 17.61 2.92
C GLY A 68 7.05 16.47 2.73
N PRO A 69 7.93 16.26 3.72
CA PRO A 69 8.79 15.08 3.76
C PRO A 69 7.95 13.81 3.94
N GLU A 70 8.49 12.68 3.50
CA GLU A 70 7.89 11.36 3.75
C GLU A 70 7.70 11.17 5.26
N SER A 71 6.43 11.11 5.67
CA SER A 71 6.02 11.00 7.07
C SER A 71 4.65 10.37 7.15
N SER A 72 4.39 9.68 8.26
CA SER A 72 3.14 8.97 8.49
C SER A 72 2.54 9.37 9.82
N TYR A 73 1.22 9.34 9.87
CA TYR A 73 0.44 9.74 11.05
C TYR A 73 -0.91 9.04 11.03
N LEU A 74 -1.53 8.99 12.22
CA LEU A 74 -2.83 8.39 12.40
C LEU A 74 -3.86 9.49 12.67
N TYR A 75 -4.92 9.52 11.86
CA TYR A 75 -6.12 10.29 12.16
C TYR A 75 -6.97 9.51 13.16
N SER A 76 -7.15 10.10 14.33
CA SER A 76 -7.97 9.54 15.38
C SER A 76 -9.20 10.43 15.59
N GLU A 77 -10.34 9.80 15.83
CA GLU A 77 -11.56 10.47 16.25
C GLU A 77 -11.75 10.27 17.75
N PHE A 78 -11.88 11.37 18.47
CA PHE A 78 -12.07 11.40 19.93
C PHE A 78 -13.47 11.91 20.24
N ARG A 79 -14.21 11.16 21.06
CA ARG A 79 -15.47 11.63 21.62
C ARG A 79 -15.22 12.29 22.95
N LEU A 80 -15.74 13.50 23.09
CA LEU A 80 -15.68 14.28 24.32
C LEU A 80 -16.85 13.94 25.25
N THR A 81 -16.69 14.29 26.52
CA THR A 81 -17.71 14.07 27.55
C THR A 81 -19.03 14.80 27.30
N ASP A 82 -18.98 15.89 26.55
CA ASP A 82 -20.15 16.68 26.14
C ASP A 82 -20.89 16.10 24.92
N GLY A 83 -20.40 14.98 24.36
CA GLY A 83 -20.95 14.32 23.18
C GLY A 83 -20.43 14.86 21.85
N SER A 84 -19.62 15.91 21.85
CA SER A 84 -18.94 16.38 20.63
C SER A 84 -17.83 15.41 20.21
N SER A 85 -17.45 15.43 18.94
CA SER A 85 -16.30 14.66 18.44
C SER A 85 -15.27 15.53 17.76
N ILE A 86 -14.01 15.17 17.94
CA ILE A 86 -12.85 15.86 17.38
C ILE A 86 -12.07 14.86 16.57
N ARG A 87 -11.88 15.18 15.29
CA ARG A 87 -11.05 14.42 14.37
C ARG A 87 -9.74 15.16 14.16
N GLY A 88 -8.63 14.48 14.42
CA GLY A 88 -7.31 15.07 14.26
C GLY A 88 -6.19 14.11 14.57
N ILE A 89 -4.98 14.65 14.59
CA ILE A 89 -3.75 13.91 14.86
C ILE A 89 -3.22 14.37 16.21
N ILE A 90 -2.86 13.44 17.10
CA ILE A 90 -2.18 13.79 18.35
C ILE A 90 -0.75 14.20 18.02
N VAL A 91 -0.40 15.46 18.26
CA VAL A 91 0.96 15.98 18.04
C VAL A 91 1.77 16.04 19.32
N GLU A 92 1.12 16.20 20.47
CA GLU A 92 1.80 16.28 21.77
C GLU A 92 0.98 15.58 22.84
N ARG A 93 1.67 14.77 23.66
CA ARG A 93 1.10 14.08 24.82
C ARG A 93 1.70 14.66 26.10
N LYS A 94 0.94 15.51 26.79
CA LYS A 94 1.28 16.01 28.13
C LYS A 94 0.66 15.10 29.18
N LYS A 95 1.06 15.28 30.45
CA LYS A 95 0.56 14.46 31.57
C LYS A 95 -0.97 14.45 31.65
N ASP A 96 -1.58 15.63 31.61
CA ASP A 96 -3.03 15.81 31.82
C ASP A 96 -3.79 16.28 30.56
N ARG A 97 -3.06 16.54 29.46
CA ARG A 97 -3.61 17.15 28.24
C ARG A 97 -3.04 16.51 26.97
N PHE A 98 -3.84 16.49 25.91
CA PHE A 98 -3.41 16.20 24.55
C PHE A 98 -3.51 17.45 23.69
N VAL A 99 -2.54 17.61 22.78
CA VAL A 99 -2.59 18.63 21.72
C VAL A 99 -2.90 17.91 20.41
N PHE A 100 -4.00 18.31 19.78
CA PHE A 100 -4.46 17.80 18.51
C PHE A 100 -4.18 18.79 17.40
N ARG A 101 -3.68 18.30 16.26
CA ARG A 101 -3.71 19.03 14.99
C ARG A 101 -4.95 18.61 14.22
N THR A 102 -5.86 19.55 14.04
CA THR A 102 -7.09 19.42 13.26
C THR A 102 -6.97 20.22 11.96
N ASP A 103 -7.95 20.11 11.07
CA ASP A 103 -7.98 20.89 9.83
C ASP A 103 -8.14 22.41 10.09
N LEU A 104 -8.67 22.80 11.25
CA LEU A 104 -8.85 24.20 11.67
C LEU A 104 -7.66 24.77 12.44
N GLY A 105 -6.72 23.92 12.87
CA GLY A 105 -5.56 24.32 13.67
C GLY A 105 -5.31 23.41 14.87
N PHE A 106 -4.65 23.95 15.89
CA PHE A 106 -4.27 23.20 17.09
C PHE A 106 -5.31 23.37 18.19
N VAL A 107 -5.67 22.27 18.84
CA VAL A 107 -6.62 22.25 19.96
C VAL A 107 -6.00 21.49 21.12
N GLU A 108 -6.00 22.09 22.31
CA GLU A 108 -5.54 21.44 23.54
C GLU A 108 -6.75 20.99 24.35
N ILE A 109 -6.76 19.71 24.76
CA ILE A 109 -7.89 19.10 25.48
C ILE A 109 -7.36 18.32 26.67
N GLU A 110 -8.03 18.47 27.81
CA GLU A 110 -7.76 17.66 28.99
C GLU A 110 -8.16 16.21 28.78
N LYS A 111 -7.31 15.27 29.25
CA LYS A 111 -7.58 13.84 29.15
C LYS A 111 -8.92 13.48 29.78
N ASN A 112 -9.27 14.06 30.93
CA ASN A 112 -10.53 13.78 31.62
C ASN A 112 -11.79 14.11 30.80
N LYS A 113 -11.67 14.92 29.74
CA LYS A 113 -12.78 15.28 28.85
C LYS A 113 -12.95 14.30 27.69
N ILE A 114 -12.08 13.29 27.54
CA ILE A 114 -12.10 12.32 26.45
C ILE A 114 -12.66 11.00 26.96
N GLN A 115 -13.75 10.51 26.35
CA GLN A 115 -14.40 9.26 26.79
C GLN A 115 -13.63 7.99 26.35
N ASN A 116 -12.96 8.03 25.20
CA ASN A 116 -12.38 6.84 24.53
C ASN A 116 -10.86 6.68 24.71
N LEU A 117 -10.29 7.23 25.80
CA LEU A 117 -8.84 7.31 26.02
C LEU A 117 -8.11 5.96 26.00
N THR A 118 -8.70 4.93 26.60
CA THR A 118 -8.03 3.65 26.87
C THR A 118 -7.65 2.88 25.59
N SER A 119 -8.35 3.12 24.48
CA SER A 119 -8.10 2.43 23.21
C SER A 119 -6.99 3.09 22.37
N GLN A 120 -6.71 4.38 22.59
CA GLN A 120 -5.90 5.21 21.68
C GLN A 120 -4.56 5.67 22.28
N GLU A 121 -4.29 5.44 23.57
CA GLU A 121 -2.96 5.72 24.15
C GLU A 121 -1.85 4.80 23.61
N SER A 122 -2.21 3.62 23.11
CA SER A 122 -1.27 2.59 22.62
C SER A 122 -0.76 2.84 21.19
N GLU A 123 -1.40 3.71 20.40
CA GLU A 123 -1.11 3.92 18.97
C GLU A 123 -0.11 5.06 18.74
N SER A 124 0.96 5.10 19.53
CA SER A 124 1.97 6.16 19.48
C SER A 124 3.00 6.00 18.36
N GLU A 125 3.01 4.88 17.67
CA GLU A 125 4.01 4.63 16.63
C GLU A 125 3.49 5.17 15.29
N ALA A 126 4.35 5.92 14.58
CA ALA A 126 4.03 6.38 13.23
C ALA A 126 3.77 5.14 12.36
N PRO A 127 2.57 4.99 11.76
CA PRO A 127 2.23 3.75 11.07
C PRO A 127 3.18 3.53 9.90
N ASP A 128 3.50 2.28 9.60
CA ASP A 128 4.25 1.93 8.39
C ASP A 128 3.33 1.22 7.41
N LEU A 129 3.58 1.43 6.11
CA LEU A 129 2.76 0.83 5.06
C LEU A 129 2.87 -0.71 5.12
N PRO A 130 1.76 -1.44 5.32
CA PRO A 130 1.78 -2.89 5.48
C PRO A 130 2.47 -3.61 4.31
N GLU A 131 3.30 -4.60 4.62
CA GLU A 131 4.01 -5.41 3.62
C GLU A 131 3.08 -6.17 2.65
N LYS A 132 1.80 -6.34 3.00
CA LYS A 132 0.80 -6.94 2.10
C LYS A 132 0.59 -6.11 0.82
N TYR A 133 0.88 -4.81 0.85
CA TYR A 133 0.80 -3.93 -0.32
C TYR A 133 2.14 -3.81 -1.04
N LEU A 134 3.24 -4.37 -0.51
CA LEU A 134 4.55 -4.20 -1.11
C LEU A 134 4.57 -4.87 -2.49
N SER A 135 4.72 -4.05 -3.53
CA SER A 135 4.78 -4.55 -4.91
C SER A 135 6.11 -5.25 -5.14
N GLY A 136 6.09 -6.37 -5.87
CA GLY A 136 7.29 -7.17 -6.11
C GLY A 136 7.60 -8.19 -5.00
N ARG A 137 6.63 -8.49 -4.10
CA ARG A 137 6.70 -9.71 -3.28
C ARG A 137 6.88 -10.92 -4.21
N SER A 138 7.84 -11.78 -3.87
CA SER A 138 8.05 -13.10 -4.46
C SER A 138 6.71 -13.86 -4.54
N GLY A 139 6.07 -13.83 -5.72
CA GLY A 139 4.68 -14.27 -5.87
C GLY A 139 3.89 -13.49 -6.92
N GLU A 140 4.00 -12.16 -6.91
CA GLU A 140 3.33 -11.32 -7.91
C GLU A 140 4.11 -11.40 -9.23
N ASN A 141 3.45 -11.89 -10.29
CA ASN A 141 4.04 -12.05 -11.62
C ASN A 141 5.07 -13.19 -11.74
N LEU A 142 4.93 -14.25 -10.93
CA LEU A 142 5.67 -15.48 -11.17
C LEU A 142 5.24 -16.08 -12.52
N LEU A 143 6.22 -16.45 -13.33
CA LEU A 143 6.06 -17.21 -14.55
C LEU A 143 6.43 -18.65 -14.24
N TYR A 144 5.47 -19.56 -14.34
CA TYR A 144 5.71 -20.98 -14.20
C TYR A 144 5.95 -21.58 -15.58
N VAL A 145 7.03 -22.34 -15.69
CA VAL A 145 7.34 -23.15 -16.86
C VAL A 145 7.28 -24.60 -16.42
N GLY A 146 6.46 -25.39 -17.10
CA GLY A 146 6.25 -26.78 -16.74
C GLY A 146 6.13 -27.68 -17.96
N ALA A 147 6.24 -28.97 -17.69
CA ALA A 147 6.00 -30.02 -18.67
C ALA A 147 4.93 -30.97 -18.12
N ALA A 148 4.07 -31.44 -19.01
CA ALA A 148 3.02 -32.40 -18.71
C ALA A 148 3.22 -33.64 -19.57
N PHE A 149 2.93 -34.80 -18.98
CA PHE A 149 2.95 -36.08 -19.67
C PHE A 149 1.66 -36.82 -19.36
N LEU A 150 1.00 -37.28 -20.42
CA LEU A 150 -0.27 -37.99 -20.35
C LEU A 150 -0.07 -39.35 -21.02
N ILE A 151 -0.37 -40.42 -20.30
CA ILE A 151 -0.54 -41.76 -20.88
C ILE A 151 -1.96 -42.17 -20.58
N GLN A 152 -2.70 -42.53 -21.63
CA GLN A 152 -4.01 -43.14 -21.50
C GLN A 152 -3.94 -44.60 -21.94
N ARG A 153 -4.65 -45.46 -21.21
CA ARG A 153 -4.78 -46.88 -21.55
C ARG A 153 -6.15 -47.14 -22.13
N ASN A 154 -6.18 -47.77 -23.30
CA ASN A 154 -7.41 -48.30 -23.88
C ASN A 154 -7.86 -49.52 -23.08
N LEU A 155 -9.17 -49.69 -22.88
CA LEU A 155 -9.77 -50.81 -22.15
C LEU A 155 -10.51 -51.75 -23.11
N GLY A 156 -10.58 -53.03 -22.76
CA GLY A 156 -11.33 -54.04 -23.51
C GLY A 156 -10.77 -54.32 -24.90
N GLN A 157 -11.66 -54.66 -25.85
CA GLN A 157 -11.28 -55.03 -27.23
C GLN A 157 -10.54 -53.91 -27.98
N TRP A 158 -10.69 -52.65 -27.57
CA TRP A 158 -9.95 -51.50 -28.13
C TRP A 158 -8.46 -51.48 -27.78
N ALA A 159 -8.03 -52.17 -26.71
CA ALA A 159 -6.61 -52.29 -26.37
C ALA A 159 -5.82 -53.15 -27.36
N ASN A 160 -6.50 -54.07 -28.06
CA ASN A 160 -5.86 -55.00 -28.99
C ASN A 160 -5.68 -54.42 -30.40
N THR A 161 -6.42 -53.36 -30.74
CA THR A 161 -6.45 -52.81 -32.11
C THR A 161 -5.96 -51.38 -32.20
N ASN A 162 -5.91 -50.64 -31.09
CA ASN A 162 -5.44 -49.25 -31.08
C ASN A 162 -4.34 -49.07 -30.03
N PRO A 163 -3.17 -48.51 -30.41
CA PRO A 163 -2.18 -48.11 -29.42
C PRO A 163 -2.78 -47.06 -28.48
N GLY A 164 -2.40 -47.12 -27.20
CA GLY A 164 -2.86 -46.16 -26.19
C GLY A 164 -2.40 -44.75 -26.55
N PRO A 165 -3.31 -43.74 -26.59
CA PRO A 165 -2.90 -42.39 -26.90
C PRO A 165 -2.08 -41.82 -25.73
N GLY A 166 -1.02 -41.10 -26.09
CA GLY A 166 -0.16 -40.40 -25.14
C GLY A 166 0.20 -39.03 -25.67
N GLY A 167 0.46 -38.10 -24.75
CA GLY A 167 0.79 -36.72 -25.07
C GLY A 167 1.90 -36.20 -24.17
N VAL A 168 2.76 -35.36 -24.75
CA VAL A 168 3.70 -34.51 -24.02
C VAL A 168 3.32 -33.06 -24.31
N GLY A 169 3.34 -32.23 -23.27
CA GLY A 169 3.03 -30.80 -23.39
C GLY A 169 4.03 -29.98 -22.61
N PHE A 170 4.32 -28.78 -23.12
CA PHE A 170 5.01 -27.73 -22.37
C PHE A 170 4.03 -26.60 -22.15
N PHE A 171 4.08 -25.98 -20.98
CA PHE A 171 3.25 -24.82 -20.68
C PHE A 171 4.06 -23.72 -20.03
N ILE A 172 3.63 -22.51 -20.32
CA ILE A 172 4.10 -21.28 -19.67
C ILE A 172 2.83 -20.61 -19.15
N GLU A 173 2.73 -20.47 -17.84
CA GLU A 173 1.59 -19.80 -17.21
C GLU A 173 2.04 -18.68 -16.28
N LYS A 174 1.20 -17.65 -16.19
CA LYS A 174 1.36 -16.59 -15.21
C LYS A 174 0.68 -17.03 -13.92
N GLY A 175 1.32 -16.88 -12.78
CA GLY A 175 0.75 -17.20 -11.47
C GLY A 175 -0.44 -16.29 -11.16
N PHE A 176 -1.65 -16.85 -11.21
CA PHE A 176 -2.89 -16.13 -10.88
C PHE A 176 -3.38 -16.37 -9.45
N VAL A 177 -2.86 -17.39 -8.76
CA VAL A 177 -3.35 -17.82 -7.44
C VAL A 177 -2.19 -18.09 -6.49
N SER A 178 -2.34 -17.65 -5.24
CA SER A 178 -1.40 -17.89 -4.12
C SER A 178 -1.36 -19.34 -3.62
N LYS A 179 -1.91 -20.30 -4.38
CA LYS A 179 -1.93 -21.72 -4.04
C LYS A 179 -0.83 -22.42 -4.83
N PRO A 180 0.26 -22.84 -4.18
CA PRO A 180 1.29 -23.62 -4.85
C PRO A 180 0.68 -24.94 -5.33
N LEU A 181 1.10 -25.41 -6.51
CA LEU A 181 0.78 -26.73 -7.09
C LEU A 181 -0.62 -26.91 -7.70
N TRP A 182 -1.37 -25.84 -7.96
CA TRP A 182 -2.64 -25.91 -8.71
C TRP A 182 -2.51 -25.18 -10.05
N PHE A 183 -2.57 -25.96 -11.12
CA PHE A 183 -2.38 -25.51 -12.50
C PHE A 183 -3.70 -25.68 -13.25
N TYR A 184 -4.07 -24.68 -14.05
CA TYR A 184 -5.21 -24.79 -14.98
C TYR A 184 -4.67 -25.20 -16.35
N GLY A 185 -4.31 -26.48 -16.48
CA GLY A 185 -3.87 -27.09 -17.73
C GLY A 185 -4.68 -28.34 -18.04
N PHE A 186 -5.00 -28.53 -19.32
CA PHE A 186 -5.67 -29.72 -19.87
C PHE A 186 -4.64 -30.69 -20.43
#